data_AF-A0A2V8PC14-F1
#
_entry.id   AF-A0A2V8PC14-F1
#
_cell.length_a   1.000
_cell.length_b   1.000
_cell.length_c   1.000
_cell.angle_alpha   90.00
_cell.angle_beta   90.00
_cell.angle_gamma   90.00
#
_symmetry.space_group_name_H-M   'P 1'
#
loop_
_entity.id
_entity.type
_entity.pdbx_description
1 polymer ?
#
loop_
_entity_poly.entity_id
_entity_poly.type
_entity_poly.pdbx_seq_one_letter_code
_entity_poly.pdbx_strand_id
1 'polypeptide(L)'
;MNPKAITTERDARVMRLYEQLVEIEQRLIPTGLHVFGRASELPEKADLLRMVASFDRPEQGARALQRLVADALGVESYDALLHETSTSETRQLIDGVAADAVRQCCEHGVETAVDWLISKAGVDSEESRPTFLLIAKVADQLDANNEIDSLARALRGEYIRPGPGADIVQNPLVLPTGRNTHAVNPYSVPSQMAFARAKHTADALLRRYFEEHGRYPRALALVLWGLDNIKTQGEGVAQALWLLGVRPVRDALNRATEIEIIPLEELRRPRIDVVMTVSGIFRDLFMPTMALLDKAVRRVATLDEPLDMNYVRRNVSEKIHADSSEFDDAVTRVFSNAPGNYGTNVNFMVMQSAWENDATLGDLFVTRKCFAYARDSKGRSVEGREARELMDDALSRVEATYQNIDSFEVGITDVDHYFEYLGGISKAVETRAKSRPSIYLSDSLSPQTKIRSLEETVRLETRAKTLNPKWYEGMLKHGFRGVAEIENHV
;
A
#
# COMPACT_ATOMS: atom_id res chain seq x y z
N MET A 1 -34.99 14.64 27.00
CA MET A 1 -33.99 13.79 26.32
C MET A 1 -33.82 12.52 27.13
N ASN A 2 -33.77 11.36 26.48
CA ASN A 2 -33.75 10.05 27.15
C ASN A 2 -32.35 9.77 27.74
N PRO A 3 -32.19 9.61 29.07
CA PRO A 3 -30.88 9.42 29.71
C PRO A 3 -30.11 8.20 29.19
N LYS A 4 -30.81 7.11 28.84
CA LYS A 4 -30.19 5.91 28.24
C LYS A 4 -29.55 6.19 26.89
N ALA A 5 -30.19 7.02 26.05
CA ALA A 5 -29.64 7.39 24.74
C ALA A 5 -28.38 8.25 24.87
N ILE A 6 -28.33 9.12 25.89
CA ILE A 6 -27.14 9.93 26.21
C ILE A 6 -25.98 9.06 26.68
N THR A 7 -26.25 8.01 27.49
CA THR A 7 -25.22 7.05 27.92
C THR A 7 -24.65 6.29 26.73
N THR A 8 -25.49 5.77 25.84
CA THR A 8 -25.04 5.01 24.66
C THR A 8 -24.20 5.85 23.68
N GLU A 9 -24.54 7.13 23.47
CA GLU A 9 -23.76 8.01 22.61
C GLU A 9 -22.39 8.37 23.22
N ARG A 10 -22.33 8.56 24.55
CA ARG A 10 -21.08 8.79 25.28
C ARG A 10 -20.18 7.57 25.21
N ASP A 11 -20.71 6.38 25.44
CA ASP A 11 -19.96 5.13 25.37
C ASP A 11 -19.41 4.91 23.96
N ALA A 12 -20.24 5.10 22.92
CA ALA A 12 -19.78 5.02 21.54
C ALA A 12 -18.67 6.03 21.20
N ARG A 13 -18.71 7.24 21.78
CA ARG A 13 -17.63 8.23 21.61
C ARG A 13 -16.36 7.82 22.33
N VAL A 14 -16.45 7.27 23.55
CA VAL A 14 -15.30 6.74 24.29
C VAL A 14 -14.65 5.61 23.50
N MET A 15 -15.43 4.68 22.96
CA MET A 15 -14.90 3.56 22.16
C MET A 15 -14.17 4.05 20.90
N ARG A 16 -14.73 5.02 20.16
CA ARG A 16 -14.03 5.61 18.99
C ARG A 16 -12.70 6.29 19.35
N LEU A 17 -12.66 7.00 20.49
CA LEU A 17 -11.42 7.61 20.97
C LEU A 17 -10.41 6.55 21.40
N TYR A 18 -10.90 5.50 22.04
CA TYR A 18 -10.08 4.38 22.49
C TYR A 18 -9.45 3.64 21.32
N GLU A 19 -10.20 3.36 20.26
CA GLU A 19 -9.69 2.77 19.02
C GLU A 19 -8.56 3.59 18.39
N GLN A 20 -8.73 4.91 18.35
CA GLN A 20 -7.69 5.80 17.84
C GLN A 20 -6.44 5.78 18.72
N LEU A 21 -6.58 5.62 20.04
CA LEU A 21 -5.45 5.48 20.96
C LEU A 21 -4.73 4.15 20.78
N VAL A 22 -5.47 3.03 20.70
CA VAL A 22 -4.92 1.70 20.44
C VAL A 22 -4.20 1.67 19.10
N GLU A 23 -4.75 2.30 18.06
CA GLU A 23 -4.10 2.39 16.75
C GLU A 23 -2.76 3.14 16.80
N ILE A 24 -2.67 4.22 17.60
CA ILE A 24 -1.39 4.93 17.80
C ILE A 24 -0.40 4.06 18.59
N GLU A 25 -0.88 3.35 19.62
CA GLU A 25 -0.05 2.53 20.51
C GLU A 25 0.52 1.30 19.80
N GLN A 26 -0.29 0.61 19.00
CA GLN A 26 0.08 -0.61 18.29
C GLN A 26 0.83 -0.33 16.98
N ARG A 27 0.93 0.93 16.55
CA ARG A 27 1.61 1.27 15.30
C ARG A 27 3.10 0.96 15.42
N LEU A 28 3.56 0.05 14.58
CA LEU A 28 4.97 -0.27 14.47
C LEU A 28 5.71 0.88 13.81
N ILE A 29 6.75 1.38 14.49
CA ILE A 29 7.59 2.48 14.03
C ILE A 29 9.06 2.13 14.26
N PRO A 30 9.97 2.49 13.35
CA PRO A 30 11.40 2.44 13.65
C PRO A 30 11.75 3.45 14.76
N THR A 31 12.41 3.02 15.83
CA THR A 31 12.81 3.88 16.96
C THR A 31 14.33 4.15 17.00
N GLY A 32 15.00 4.07 15.85
CA GLY A 32 16.43 4.29 15.73
C GLY A 32 16.90 4.15 14.29
N LEU A 33 18.22 4.21 14.10
CA LEU A 33 18.84 4.06 12.78
C LEU A 33 19.66 2.78 12.71
N HIS A 34 19.59 2.12 11.54
CA HIS A 34 20.41 0.96 11.26
C HIS A 34 21.90 1.31 11.28
N VAL A 35 22.72 0.43 11.85
CA VAL A 35 24.18 0.49 11.78
C VAL A 35 24.65 -0.71 10.97
N PHE A 36 25.23 -0.44 9.80
CA PHE A 36 25.69 -1.48 8.87
C PHE A 36 26.60 -2.50 9.58
N GLY A 37 26.23 -3.79 9.53
CA GLY A 37 26.93 -4.88 10.22
C GLY A 37 26.52 -5.14 11.66
N ARG A 38 25.58 -4.39 12.24
CA ARG A 38 25.02 -4.63 13.58
C ARG A 38 23.66 -5.31 13.45
N ALA A 39 23.49 -6.45 14.11
CA ALA A 39 22.18 -7.10 14.20
C ALA A 39 21.22 -6.32 15.11
N SER A 40 19.91 -6.49 14.89
CA SER A 40 18.87 -5.85 15.70
C SER A 40 18.89 -6.34 17.14
N GLU A 41 18.53 -5.46 18.08
CA GLU A 41 18.40 -5.84 19.48
C GLU A 41 17.09 -6.60 19.73
N LEU A 42 17.03 -7.38 20.82
CA LEU A 42 15.90 -8.27 21.11
C LEU A 42 14.52 -7.56 21.15
N PRO A 43 14.37 -6.36 21.73
CA PRO A 43 13.08 -5.66 21.70
C PRO A 43 12.60 -5.30 20.28
N GLU A 44 13.49 -4.76 19.44
CA GLU A 44 13.18 -4.38 18.05
C GLU A 44 12.82 -5.62 17.21
N LYS A 45 13.59 -6.70 17.41
CA LYS A 45 13.35 -8.00 16.79
C LYS A 45 11.98 -8.57 17.18
N ALA A 46 11.59 -8.49 18.46
CA ALA A 46 10.32 -9.01 18.94
C ALA A 46 9.11 -8.29 18.32
N ASP A 47 9.19 -6.97 18.17
CA ASP A 47 8.13 -6.18 17.54
C ASP A 47 7.95 -6.52 16.04
N LEU A 48 9.06 -6.69 15.32
CA LEU A 48 9.03 -7.14 13.91
C LEU A 48 8.47 -8.57 13.78
N LEU A 49 8.90 -9.48 14.66
CA LEU A 49 8.42 -10.86 14.68
C LEU A 49 6.93 -10.95 15.04
N ARG A 50 6.42 -10.06 15.90
CA ARG A 50 4.99 -9.93 16.17
C ARG A 50 4.22 -9.61 14.90
N MET A 51 4.74 -8.72 14.07
CA MET A 51 4.11 -8.41 12.78
C MET A 51 4.14 -9.61 11.84
N VAL A 52 5.27 -10.31 11.72
CA VAL A 52 5.37 -11.54 10.90
C VAL A 52 4.36 -12.60 11.36
N ALA A 53 4.15 -12.74 12.67
CA ALA A 53 3.22 -13.67 13.28
C ALA A 53 1.75 -13.28 13.14
N SER A 54 1.45 -12.08 12.63
CA SER A 54 0.09 -11.54 12.47
C SER A 54 -0.55 -11.86 11.13
N PHE A 55 0.17 -12.54 10.23
CA PHE A 55 -0.30 -12.89 8.89
C PHE A 55 -0.27 -14.39 8.67
N ASP A 56 -1.28 -14.90 7.97
CA ASP A 56 -1.29 -16.28 7.48
C ASP A 56 -0.25 -16.46 6.37
N ARG A 57 0.42 -17.62 6.41
CA ARG A 57 1.36 -18.07 5.38
C ARG A 57 1.08 -19.54 5.02
N PRO A 58 0.06 -19.79 4.19
CA PRO A 58 -0.32 -21.14 3.79
C PRO A 58 0.83 -21.92 3.15
N GLU A 59 1.74 -21.24 2.45
CA GLU A 59 2.93 -21.82 1.81
C GLU A 59 3.96 -22.38 2.82
N GLN A 60 3.86 -21.98 4.09
CA GLN A 60 4.69 -22.48 5.20
C GLN A 60 3.86 -23.25 6.24
N GLY A 61 2.56 -23.43 6.01
CA GLY A 61 1.64 -24.02 6.99
C GLY A 61 1.46 -23.18 8.26
N ALA A 62 1.88 -21.92 8.26
CA ALA A 62 1.79 -21.04 9.42
C ALA A 62 0.50 -20.21 9.36
N ARG A 63 -0.20 -20.12 10.50
CA ARG A 63 -1.40 -19.29 10.69
C ARG A 63 -1.07 -18.13 11.62
N ALA A 64 -1.75 -17.00 11.44
CA ALA A 64 -1.61 -15.84 12.32
C ALA A 64 -1.91 -16.23 13.77
N LEU A 65 -1.05 -15.85 14.71
CA LEU A 65 -1.21 -16.21 16.13
C LEU A 65 -2.53 -15.68 16.70
N GLN A 66 -2.95 -14.48 16.30
CA GLN A 66 -4.22 -13.90 16.75
C GLN A 66 -5.41 -14.76 16.34
N ARG A 67 -5.39 -15.34 15.13
CA ARG A 67 -6.46 -16.24 14.67
C ARG A 67 -6.46 -17.55 15.45
N LEU A 68 -5.28 -18.13 15.70
CA LEU A 68 -5.16 -19.34 16.52
C LEU A 68 -5.67 -19.12 17.95
N VAL A 69 -5.31 -17.99 18.57
CA VAL A 69 -5.79 -17.63 19.91
C VAL A 69 -7.29 -17.37 19.91
N ALA A 70 -7.81 -16.67 18.88
CA ALA A 70 -9.24 -16.42 18.74
C ALA A 70 -10.04 -17.74 18.65
N ASP A 71 -9.61 -18.66 17.79
CA ASP A 71 -10.26 -19.96 17.60
C ASP A 71 -10.26 -20.78 18.90
N ALA A 72 -9.14 -20.81 19.61
CA ALA A 72 -9.02 -21.54 20.88
C ALA A 72 -9.87 -20.93 22.01
N LEU A 73 -10.08 -19.61 21.99
CA LEU A 73 -10.99 -18.91 22.90
C LEU A 73 -12.47 -18.99 22.48
N GLY A 74 -12.79 -19.69 21.39
CA GLY A 74 -14.16 -19.86 20.89
C GLY A 74 -14.73 -18.62 20.20
N VAL A 75 -13.87 -17.73 19.69
CA VAL A 75 -14.29 -16.55 18.92
C VAL A 75 -14.51 -16.97 17.46
N GLU A 76 -15.72 -16.75 16.93
CA GLU A 76 -16.10 -17.20 15.58
C GLU A 76 -15.20 -16.64 14.47
N SER A 77 -14.73 -15.40 14.60
CA SER A 77 -13.84 -14.78 13.62
C SER A 77 -13.08 -13.61 14.22
N TYR A 78 -11.74 -13.71 14.25
CA TYR A 78 -10.89 -12.57 14.56
C TYR A 78 -11.04 -11.44 13.53
N ASP A 79 -11.25 -11.77 12.25
CA ASP A 79 -11.45 -10.76 11.20
C ASP A 79 -12.73 -9.96 11.40
N ALA A 80 -13.80 -10.59 11.91
CA ALA A 80 -15.00 -9.86 12.30
C ALA A 80 -14.72 -8.83 13.42
N LEU A 81 -13.91 -9.21 14.42
CA LEU A 81 -13.46 -8.28 15.48
C LEU A 81 -12.58 -7.13 14.94
N LEU A 82 -11.93 -7.31 13.79
CA LEU A 82 -11.23 -6.21 13.12
C LEU A 82 -12.22 -5.20 12.53
N HIS A 83 -13.37 -5.66 12.04
CA HIS A 83 -14.39 -4.83 11.38
C HIS A 83 -15.42 -4.22 12.32
N GLU A 84 -15.49 -4.67 13.58
CA GLU A 84 -16.30 -4.02 14.60
C GLU A 84 -15.74 -2.64 14.96
N THR A 85 -16.63 -1.64 15.00
CA THR A 85 -16.34 -0.25 15.43
C THR A 85 -16.18 -0.10 16.94
N SER A 86 -15.94 -1.20 17.65
CA SER A 86 -15.52 -1.19 19.04
C SER A 86 -14.41 -2.19 19.23
N THR A 87 -13.23 -1.75 19.67
CA THR A 87 -12.21 -2.66 20.23
C THR A 87 -12.85 -3.42 21.39
N SER A 88 -13.24 -4.68 21.16
CA SER A 88 -13.69 -5.56 22.23
C SER A 88 -12.53 -5.86 23.17
N GLU A 89 -12.77 -5.92 24.48
CA GLU A 89 -11.80 -6.44 25.47
C GLU A 89 -11.22 -7.79 25.02
N THR A 90 -12.03 -8.58 24.30
CA THR A 90 -11.63 -9.83 23.66
C THR A 90 -10.49 -9.66 22.66
N ARG A 91 -10.55 -8.63 21.79
CA ARG A 91 -9.48 -8.38 20.80
C ARG A 91 -8.17 -8.05 21.49
N GLN A 92 -8.21 -7.27 22.57
CA GLN A 92 -7.01 -6.88 23.30
C GLN A 92 -6.38 -8.05 24.05
N LEU A 93 -7.22 -8.91 24.61
CA LEU A 93 -6.78 -10.15 25.21
C LEU A 93 -6.05 -11.01 24.17
N ILE A 94 -6.65 -11.18 22.99
CA ILE A 94 -6.05 -11.96 21.89
C ILE A 94 -4.71 -11.36 21.45
N ASP A 95 -4.67 -10.05 21.16
CA ASP A 95 -3.47 -9.35 20.72
C ASP A 95 -2.36 -9.40 21.77
N GLY A 96 -2.72 -9.25 23.05
CA GLY A 96 -1.80 -9.36 24.18
C GLY A 96 -1.22 -10.76 24.35
N VAL A 97 -2.07 -11.80 24.29
CA VAL A 97 -1.61 -13.20 24.36
C VAL A 97 -0.68 -13.53 23.19
N ALA A 98 -1.02 -13.11 21.97
CA ALA A 98 -0.17 -13.32 20.80
C ALA A 98 1.18 -12.60 20.94
N ALA A 99 1.19 -11.34 21.42
CA ALA A 99 2.41 -10.59 21.65
C ALA A 99 3.31 -11.23 22.72
N ASP A 100 2.73 -11.72 23.82
CA ASP A 100 3.44 -12.41 24.89
C ASP A 100 4.03 -13.73 24.38
N ALA A 101 3.30 -14.48 23.56
CA ALA A 101 3.75 -15.73 22.97
C ALA A 101 4.98 -15.54 22.07
N VAL A 102 5.00 -14.47 21.27
CA VAL A 102 6.18 -14.11 20.46
C VAL A 102 7.37 -13.80 21.35
N ARG A 103 7.18 -13.05 22.46
CA ARG A 103 8.26 -12.78 23.42
C ARG A 103 8.80 -14.07 24.06
N GLN A 104 7.91 -14.99 24.46
CA GLN A 104 8.33 -16.30 24.97
C GLN A 104 9.19 -17.05 23.96
N CYS A 105 8.83 -17.02 22.68
CA CYS A 105 9.62 -17.67 21.62
C CYS A 105 11.00 -17.01 21.46
N CYS A 106 11.06 -15.67 21.48
CA CYS A 106 12.31 -14.92 21.35
C CYS A 106 13.28 -15.14 22.53
N GLU A 107 12.76 -15.25 23.74
CA GLU A 107 13.57 -15.34 24.97
C GLU A 107 13.91 -16.78 25.36
N HIS A 108 12.99 -17.72 25.13
CA HIS A 108 13.06 -19.08 25.67
C HIS A 108 12.93 -20.19 24.62
N GLY A 109 12.74 -19.85 23.35
CA GLY A 109 12.67 -20.79 22.23
C GLY A 109 11.27 -21.35 21.95
N VAL A 110 11.19 -22.15 20.88
CA VAL A 110 9.93 -22.64 20.27
C VAL A 110 9.10 -23.49 21.23
N GLU A 111 9.70 -24.51 21.86
CA GLU A 111 8.94 -25.43 22.74
C GLU A 111 8.31 -24.70 23.93
N THR A 112 9.06 -23.80 24.56
CA THR A 112 8.56 -23.00 25.69
C THR A 112 7.38 -22.12 25.28
N ALA A 113 7.42 -21.53 24.08
CA ALA A 113 6.34 -20.69 23.56
C ALA A 113 5.08 -21.50 23.24
N VAL A 114 5.24 -22.70 22.67
CA VAL A 114 4.13 -23.64 22.42
C VAL A 114 3.48 -24.04 23.75
N ASP A 115 4.25 -24.51 24.72
CA ASP A 115 3.76 -24.92 26.05
C ASP A 115 3.05 -23.76 26.77
N TRP A 116 3.62 -22.55 26.66
CA TRP A 116 3.02 -21.35 27.21
C TRP A 116 1.67 -21.04 26.56
N LEU A 117 1.58 -21.09 25.23
CA LEU A 117 0.36 -20.76 24.50
C LEU A 117 -0.76 -21.79 24.76
N ILE A 118 -0.41 -23.07 24.87
CA ILE A 118 -1.33 -24.13 25.34
C ILE A 118 -1.86 -23.77 26.72
N SER A 119 -0.97 -23.45 27.67
CA SER A 119 -1.37 -23.16 29.05
C SER A 119 -2.26 -21.91 29.19
N LYS A 120 -2.08 -20.92 28.31
CA LYS A 120 -2.74 -19.61 28.39
C LYS A 120 -4.04 -19.53 27.61
N ALA A 121 -4.09 -20.12 26.43
CA ALA A 121 -5.22 -19.99 25.52
C ALA A 121 -5.77 -21.34 25.03
N GLY A 122 -5.12 -22.47 25.34
CA GLY A 122 -5.57 -23.79 24.89
C GLY A 122 -5.37 -24.04 23.39
N VAL A 123 -4.47 -23.30 22.75
CA VAL A 123 -4.14 -23.48 21.32
C VAL A 123 -3.41 -24.80 21.14
N ASP A 124 -3.80 -25.59 20.15
CA ASP A 124 -3.18 -26.88 19.85
C ASP A 124 -1.69 -26.75 19.46
N SER A 125 -0.87 -27.71 19.88
CA SER A 125 0.57 -27.69 19.61
C SER A 125 0.88 -27.85 18.12
N GLU A 126 0.14 -28.69 17.41
CA GLU A 126 0.36 -28.94 15.97
C GLU A 126 -0.03 -27.72 15.13
N GLU A 127 -1.03 -26.94 15.58
CA GLU A 127 -1.44 -25.72 14.88
C GLU A 127 -0.49 -24.52 15.11
N SER A 128 0.03 -24.36 16.33
CA SER A 128 0.86 -23.20 16.70
C SER A 128 2.35 -23.39 16.37
N ARG A 129 2.86 -24.62 16.40
CA ARG A 129 4.27 -24.96 16.17
C ARG A 129 4.81 -24.45 14.83
N PRO A 130 4.13 -24.57 13.67
CA PRO A 130 4.61 -24.02 12.41
C PRO A 130 4.88 -22.51 12.47
N THR A 131 4.01 -21.75 13.14
CA THR A 131 4.17 -20.30 13.30
C THR A 131 5.37 -19.96 14.18
N PHE A 132 5.59 -20.68 15.28
CA PHE A 132 6.79 -20.48 16.10
C PHE A 132 8.10 -20.90 15.42
N LEU A 133 8.08 -21.99 14.63
CA LEU A 133 9.24 -22.37 13.81
C LEU A 133 9.59 -21.30 12.78
N LEU A 134 8.59 -20.68 12.16
CA LEU A 134 8.80 -19.53 11.29
C LEU A 134 9.41 -18.35 12.04
N ILE A 135 8.85 -17.97 13.18
CA ILE A 135 9.35 -16.86 14.01
C ILE A 135 10.82 -17.10 14.39
N ALA A 136 11.15 -18.29 14.89
CA ALA A 136 12.51 -18.66 15.26
C ALA A 136 13.47 -18.59 14.06
N LYS A 137 13.06 -19.12 12.90
CA LYS A 137 13.86 -19.02 11.67
C LYS A 137 14.12 -17.57 11.26
N VAL A 138 13.11 -16.71 11.33
CA VAL A 138 13.26 -15.27 11.00
C VAL A 138 14.18 -14.60 12.02
N ALA A 139 14.05 -14.92 13.31
CA ALA A 139 14.92 -14.42 14.37
C ALA A 139 16.39 -14.79 14.11
N ASP A 140 16.68 -16.05 13.80
CA ASP A 140 18.02 -16.53 13.47
C ASP A 140 18.61 -15.80 12.25
N GLN A 141 17.78 -15.53 11.24
CA GLN A 141 18.22 -14.83 10.04
C GLN A 141 18.45 -13.32 10.26
N LEU A 142 17.74 -12.69 11.20
CA LEU A 142 18.01 -11.32 11.66
C LEU A 142 19.34 -11.25 12.42
N ASP A 143 19.63 -12.25 13.24
CA ASP A 143 20.87 -12.33 14.02
C ASP A 143 22.10 -12.60 13.13
N ALA A 144 21.93 -13.36 12.04
CA ALA A 144 23.02 -13.77 11.16
C ALA A 144 23.72 -12.63 10.38
N ASN A 145 23.10 -11.44 10.25
CA ASN A 145 23.57 -10.25 9.51
C ASN A 145 24.89 -10.41 8.69
N ASN A 146 24.77 -10.65 7.37
CA ASN A 146 25.95 -10.86 6.50
C ASN A 146 26.46 -9.58 5.80
N GLU A 147 26.09 -8.38 6.26
CA GLU A 147 26.34 -7.12 5.57
C GLU A 147 27.84 -6.84 5.35
N ILE A 148 28.63 -6.89 6.42
CA ILE A 148 30.09 -6.60 6.37
C ILE A 148 30.83 -7.67 5.58
N ASP A 149 30.51 -8.94 5.81
CA ASP A 149 31.13 -10.05 5.10
C ASP A 149 30.86 -9.97 3.60
N SER A 150 29.63 -9.64 3.22
CA SER A 150 29.25 -9.54 1.81
C SER A 150 29.87 -8.33 1.14
N LEU A 151 30.03 -7.19 1.84
CA LEU A 151 30.82 -6.07 1.35
C LEU A 151 32.29 -6.47 1.12
N ALA A 152 32.91 -7.18 2.07
CA ALA A 152 34.29 -7.64 1.95
C ALA A 152 34.47 -8.61 0.76
N ARG A 153 33.51 -9.51 0.55
CA ARG A 153 33.47 -10.41 -0.62
C ARG A 153 33.35 -9.64 -1.94
N ALA A 154 32.48 -8.63 -1.98
CA ALA A 154 32.28 -7.81 -3.17
C ALA A 154 33.56 -7.06 -3.56
N LEU A 155 34.27 -6.50 -2.57
CA LEU A 155 35.55 -5.82 -2.79
C LEU A 155 36.67 -6.77 -3.27
N ARG A 156 36.56 -8.07 -2.98
CA ARG A 156 37.47 -9.10 -3.52
C ARG A 156 37.05 -9.64 -4.90
N GLY A 157 35.99 -9.08 -5.50
CA GLY A 157 35.46 -9.54 -6.77
C GLY A 157 34.76 -10.90 -6.69
N GLU A 158 34.32 -11.31 -5.50
CA GLU A 158 33.60 -12.57 -5.32
C GLU A 158 32.12 -12.45 -5.66
N TYR A 159 31.50 -13.60 -5.92
CA TYR A 159 30.06 -13.70 -6.13
C TYR A 159 29.25 -13.41 -4.87
N ILE A 160 28.36 -12.43 -4.95
CA ILE A 160 27.38 -12.12 -3.89
C ILE A 160 26.06 -12.82 -4.19
N ARG A 161 25.56 -13.58 -3.21
CA ARG A 161 24.32 -14.35 -3.37
C ARG A 161 23.14 -13.40 -3.59
N PRO A 162 22.30 -13.64 -4.62
CA PRO A 162 21.12 -12.84 -4.86
C PRO A 162 20.02 -13.14 -3.83
N GLY A 163 19.12 -12.19 -3.64
CA GLY A 163 17.92 -12.36 -2.82
C GLY A 163 16.81 -11.38 -3.22
N PRO A 164 15.55 -11.67 -2.90
CA PRO A 164 14.46 -10.73 -3.18
C PRO A 164 14.62 -9.47 -2.32
N GLY A 165 14.37 -8.31 -2.92
CA GLY A 165 14.09 -7.07 -2.18
C GLY A 165 12.59 -6.94 -1.96
N ALA A 166 12.15 -6.98 -0.70
CA ALA A 166 10.77 -6.78 -0.29
C ALA A 166 10.71 -6.36 1.19
N ASP A 167 9.51 -6.22 1.73
CA ASP A 167 9.27 -6.07 3.17
C ASP A 167 9.30 -7.43 3.88
N ILE A 168 9.86 -7.49 5.10
CA ILE A 168 10.01 -8.74 5.88
C ILE A 168 8.65 -9.36 6.22
N VAL A 169 7.64 -8.53 6.47
CA VAL A 169 6.26 -8.94 6.76
C VAL A 169 5.64 -9.55 5.51
N GLN A 170 5.89 -9.00 4.32
CA GLN A 170 5.37 -9.59 3.09
C GLN A 170 6.13 -10.87 2.71
N ASN A 171 7.47 -10.85 2.78
CA ASN A 171 8.31 -11.94 2.33
C ASN A 171 9.55 -12.12 3.22
N PRO A 172 9.52 -13.03 4.21
CA PRO A 172 10.67 -13.32 5.07
C PRO A 172 11.90 -13.83 4.33
N LEU A 173 11.76 -14.29 3.07
CA LEU A 173 12.90 -14.69 2.24
C LEU A 173 13.82 -13.52 1.86
N VAL A 174 13.49 -12.27 2.24
CA VAL A 174 14.37 -11.10 2.18
C VAL A 174 15.53 -11.19 3.18
N LEU A 175 15.44 -12.08 4.17
CA LEU A 175 16.51 -12.36 5.11
C LEU A 175 17.31 -13.62 4.73
N PRO A 176 18.57 -13.74 5.18
CA PRO A 176 19.34 -12.70 5.88
C PRO A 176 19.73 -11.53 4.95
N THR A 177 20.07 -10.39 5.55
CA THR A 177 20.64 -9.22 4.83
C THR A 177 22.07 -9.51 4.34
N GLY A 178 22.65 -8.57 3.58
CA GLY A 178 23.95 -8.77 2.91
C GLY A 178 23.86 -9.49 1.56
N ARG A 179 22.68 -9.55 0.93
CA ARG A 179 22.50 -10.17 -0.39
C ARG A 179 22.43 -9.13 -1.50
N ASN A 180 22.73 -9.56 -2.73
CA ASN A 180 22.53 -8.73 -3.91
C ASN A 180 21.03 -8.72 -4.26
N THR A 181 20.32 -7.68 -3.85
CA THR A 181 18.87 -7.64 -3.94
C THR A 181 18.38 -7.52 -5.37
N HIS A 182 17.27 -8.17 -5.68
CA HIS A 182 16.58 -8.06 -6.97
C HIS A 182 15.08 -7.82 -6.77
N ALA A 183 14.44 -7.21 -7.77
CA ALA A 183 13.00 -7.01 -7.82
C ALA A 183 12.25 -8.34 -8.14
N VAL A 184 11.00 -8.22 -8.58
CA VAL A 184 10.15 -9.35 -9.00
C VAL A 184 10.12 -9.50 -10.53
N ASN A 185 9.69 -10.67 -11.01
CA ASN A 185 9.40 -10.85 -12.43
C ASN A 185 8.18 -9.98 -12.83
N PRO A 186 8.32 -9.02 -13.76
CA PRO A 186 7.23 -8.11 -14.11
C PRO A 186 6.02 -8.82 -14.72
N TYR A 187 6.22 -9.97 -15.37
CA TYR A 187 5.11 -10.75 -15.91
C TYR A 187 4.29 -11.47 -14.83
N SER A 188 4.83 -11.61 -13.61
CA SER A 188 4.06 -12.16 -12.49
C SER A 188 3.18 -11.13 -11.78
N VAL A 189 3.23 -9.86 -12.18
CA VAL A 189 2.51 -8.75 -11.56
C VAL A 189 1.23 -8.43 -12.36
N PRO A 190 0.05 -8.33 -11.73
CA PRO A 190 -0.21 -8.55 -10.30
C PRO A 190 -0.34 -10.04 -9.95
N SER A 191 0.12 -10.46 -8.77
CA SER A 191 -0.06 -11.84 -8.29
C SER A 191 -1.52 -12.16 -7.98
N GLN A 192 -1.89 -13.44 -7.94
CA GLN A 192 -3.26 -13.85 -7.57
C GLN A 192 -3.61 -13.39 -6.15
N MET A 193 -2.65 -13.47 -5.22
CA MET A 193 -2.82 -12.99 -3.85
C MET A 193 -2.97 -11.47 -3.80
N ALA A 194 -2.17 -10.73 -4.57
CA ALA A 194 -2.30 -9.28 -4.69
C ALA A 194 -3.69 -8.90 -5.22
N PHE A 195 -4.23 -9.66 -6.18
CA PHE A 195 -5.59 -9.43 -6.69
C PHE A 195 -6.68 -9.72 -5.66
N ALA A 196 -6.53 -10.78 -4.87
CA ALA A 196 -7.45 -11.08 -3.77
C ALA A 196 -7.48 -9.96 -2.72
N ARG A 197 -6.31 -9.46 -2.28
CA ARG A 197 -6.21 -8.34 -1.34
C ARG A 197 -6.77 -7.04 -1.92
N ALA A 198 -6.39 -6.71 -3.16
CA ALA A 198 -6.81 -5.51 -3.84
C ALA A 198 -8.34 -5.35 -3.94
N LYS A 199 -9.08 -6.44 -4.10
CA LYS A 199 -10.54 -6.43 -4.07
C LYS A 199 -11.07 -5.81 -2.78
N HIS A 200 -10.57 -6.27 -1.63
CA HIS A 200 -11.00 -5.76 -0.32
C HIS A 200 -10.63 -4.28 -0.15
N THR A 201 -9.40 -3.91 -0.52
CA THR A 201 -8.92 -2.52 -0.40
C THR A 201 -9.69 -1.56 -1.29
N ALA A 202 -9.92 -1.92 -2.56
CA ALA A 202 -10.66 -1.09 -3.50
C ALA A 202 -12.15 -1.00 -3.15
N ASP A 203 -12.78 -2.07 -2.67
CA ASP A 203 -14.16 -2.02 -2.18
C ASP A 203 -14.27 -1.15 -0.91
N ALA A 204 -13.28 -1.19 -0.02
CA ALA A 204 -13.22 -0.31 1.14
C ALA A 204 -13.06 1.16 0.74
N LEU A 205 -12.26 1.46 -0.31
CA LEU A 205 -12.10 2.81 -0.85
C LEU A 205 -13.42 3.36 -1.39
N LEU A 206 -14.11 2.56 -2.21
CA LEU A 206 -15.39 2.94 -2.77
C LEU A 206 -16.48 3.08 -1.70
N ARG A 207 -16.48 2.21 -0.68
CA ARG A 207 -17.39 2.32 0.46
C ARG A 207 -17.15 3.61 1.23
N ARG A 208 -15.90 3.92 1.56
CA ARG A 208 -15.53 5.16 2.26
C ARG A 208 -16.00 6.40 1.50
N TYR A 209 -15.74 6.44 0.19
CA TYR A 209 -16.23 7.54 -0.65
C TYR A 209 -17.76 7.60 -0.69
N PHE A 210 -18.44 6.46 -0.81
CA PHE A 210 -19.91 6.40 -0.85
C PHE A 210 -20.54 6.86 0.47
N GLU A 211 -19.95 6.52 1.62
CA GLU A 211 -20.39 6.99 2.94
C GLU A 211 -20.27 8.51 3.08
N GLU A 212 -19.23 9.11 2.52
CA GLU A 212 -19.00 10.56 2.56
C GLU A 212 -19.86 11.34 1.55
N HIS A 213 -20.14 10.77 0.37
CA HIS A 213 -20.74 11.51 -0.77
C HIS A 213 -22.09 10.97 -1.25
N GLY A 214 -22.54 9.82 -0.76
CA GLY A 214 -23.81 9.17 -1.15
C GLY A 214 -23.84 8.59 -2.57
N ARG A 215 -22.71 8.55 -3.28
CA ARG A 215 -22.57 8.04 -4.65
C ARG A 215 -21.16 7.52 -4.90
N TYR A 216 -20.97 6.74 -5.96
CA TYR A 216 -19.63 6.33 -6.41
C TYR A 216 -18.87 7.49 -7.08
N PRO A 217 -17.52 7.51 -6.99
CA PRO A 217 -16.71 8.49 -7.70
C PRO A 217 -16.74 8.20 -9.20
N ARG A 218 -16.87 9.25 -10.01
CA ARG A 218 -16.92 9.16 -11.47
C ARG A 218 -15.56 8.89 -12.09
N ALA A 219 -14.50 9.43 -11.48
CA ALA A 219 -13.13 9.08 -11.80
C ALA A 219 -12.25 9.18 -10.56
N LEU A 220 -11.23 8.34 -10.50
CA LEU A 220 -10.19 8.32 -9.48
C LEU A 220 -8.82 8.54 -10.12
N ALA A 221 -7.92 9.23 -9.44
CA ALA A 221 -6.52 9.26 -9.82
C ALA A 221 -5.67 8.39 -8.88
N LEU A 222 -4.98 7.40 -9.44
CA LEU A 222 -4.15 6.45 -8.71
C LEU A 222 -2.66 6.72 -8.98
N VAL A 223 -1.88 6.82 -7.91
CA VAL A 223 -0.42 6.81 -7.99
C VAL A 223 0.08 5.37 -7.86
N LEU A 224 0.77 4.88 -8.87
CA LEU A 224 1.41 3.55 -8.87
C LEU A 224 2.92 3.71 -8.78
N TRP A 225 3.49 3.32 -7.64
CA TRP A 225 4.93 3.40 -7.41
C TRP A 225 5.59 2.05 -7.73
N GLY A 226 6.90 2.07 -8.00
CA GLY A 226 7.62 0.84 -8.39
C GLY A 226 7.81 -0.08 -7.19
N LEU A 227 8.25 0.48 -6.06
CA LEU A 227 8.67 -0.26 -4.89
C LEU A 227 7.49 -0.91 -4.15
N ASP A 228 6.36 -0.22 -3.99
CA ASP A 228 5.16 -0.82 -3.35
C ASP A 228 4.65 -2.00 -4.17
N ASN A 229 4.67 -1.92 -5.51
CA ASN A 229 4.26 -3.00 -6.38
C ASN A 229 5.28 -4.17 -6.41
N ILE A 230 6.56 -3.93 -6.16
CA ILE A 230 7.54 -5.00 -5.91
C ILE A 230 7.22 -5.71 -4.59
N LYS A 231 7.04 -4.95 -3.50
CA LYS A 231 6.82 -5.48 -2.15
C LYS A 231 5.49 -6.25 -2.04
N THR A 232 4.43 -5.71 -2.63
CA THR A 232 3.07 -6.28 -2.57
C THR A 232 2.75 -7.22 -3.73
N GLN A 233 3.69 -7.41 -4.66
CA GLN A 233 3.51 -8.18 -5.90
C GLN A 233 2.38 -7.64 -6.80
N GLY A 234 2.17 -6.32 -6.82
CA GLY A 234 1.23 -5.67 -7.73
C GLY A 234 -0.12 -5.28 -7.15
N GLU A 235 -0.23 -5.02 -5.85
CA GLU A 235 -1.52 -4.71 -5.24
C GLU A 235 -2.15 -3.43 -5.83
N GLY A 236 -1.36 -2.38 -6.05
CA GLY A 236 -1.83 -1.15 -6.70
C GLY A 236 -2.35 -1.37 -8.12
N VAL A 237 -1.64 -2.20 -8.91
CA VAL A 237 -2.09 -2.61 -10.25
C VAL A 237 -3.40 -3.38 -10.18
N ALA A 238 -3.51 -4.32 -9.25
CA ALA A 238 -4.72 -5.10 -9.05
C ALA A 238 -5.91 -4.24 -8.61
N GLN A 239 -5.68 -3.22 -7.76
CA GLN A 239 -6.72 -2.26 -7.36
C GLN A 239 -7.25 -1.50 -8.58
N ALA A 240 -6.38 -1.02 -9.47
CA ALA A 240 -6.79 -0.38 -10.72
C ALA A 240 -7.64 -1.30 -11.60
N LEU A 241 -7.22 -2.56 -11.79
CA LEU A 241 -7.99 -3.56 -12.53
C LEU A 241 -9.36 -3.84 -11.89
N TRP A 242 -9.41 -3.97 -10.56
CA TRP A 242 -10.66 -4.18 -9.84
C TRP A 242 -11.61 -2.98 -9.98
N LEU A 243 -11.13 -1.75 -9.83
CA LEU A 243 -11.93 -0.52 -10.01
C LEU A 243 -12.56 -0.44 -11.41
N LEU A 244 -11.80 -0.80 -12.44
CA LEU A 244 -12.27 -0.94 -13.84
C LEU A 244 -13.26 -2.12 -14.03
N GLY A 245 -13.30 -3.06 -13.09
CA GLY A 245 -14.16 -4.24 -13.11
C GLY A 245 -13.62 -5.36 -14.01
N VAL A 246 -12.31 -5.57 -14.00
CA VAL A 246 -11.66 -6.63 -14.79
C VAL A 246 -10.74 -7.48 -13.92
N ARG A 247 -10.47 -8.71 -14.35
CA ARG A 247 -9.52 -9.64 -13.71
C ARG A 247 -8.31 -9.90 -14.62
N PRO A 248 -7.09 -9.98 -14.08
CA PRO A 248 -5.94 -10.40 -14.86
C PRO A 248 -6.05 -11.90 -15.17
N VAL A 249 -5.83 -12.27 -16.43
CA VAL A 249 -5.75 -13.65 -16.91
C VAL A 249 -4.29 -14.02 -17.14
N ARG A 250 -3.92 -15.19 -16.63
CA ARG A 250 -2.56 -15.73 -16.70
C ARG A 250 -2.48 -16.74 -17.83
N ASP A 251 -1.41 -16.66 -18.61
CA ASP A 251 -1.13 -17.65 -19.65
C ASP A 251 -0.52 -18.94 -19.06
N ALA A 252 -0.22 -19.92 -19.92
CA ALA A 252 0.39 -21.19 -19.51
C ALA A 252 1.78 -21.05 -18.86
N LEU A 253 2.46 -19.91 -19.04
CA LEU A 253 3.74 -19.58 -18.40
C LEU A 253 3.55 -18.73 -17.13
N ASN A 254 2.31 -18.66 -16.63
CA ASN A 254 1.93 -17.89 -15.45
C ASN A 254 2.20 -16.37 -15.60
N ARG A 255 2.11 -15.83 -16.82
CA ARG A 255 2.28 -14.41 -17.11
C ARG A 255 0.93 -13.70 -17.17
N ALA A 256 0.74 -12.65 -16.39
CA ALA A 256 -0.44 -11.79 -16.44
C ALA A 256 -0.37 -10.88 -17.68
N THR A 257 -1.02 -11.29 -18.76
CA THR A 257 -0.91 -10.62 -20.08
C THR A 257 -2.26 -10.28 -20.69
N GLU A 258 -3.33 -10.96 -20.26
CA GLU A 258 -4.69 -10.74 -20.70
C GLU A 258 -5.59 -10.31 -19.55
N ILE A 259 -6.79 -9.83 -19.89
CA ILE A 259 -7.81 -9.46 -18.93
C ILE A 259 -9.15 -10.10 -19.28
N GLU A 260 -9.91 -10.41 -18.25
CA GLU A 260 -11.30 -10.86 -18.34
C GLU A 260 -12.22 -9.80 -17.75
N ILE A 261 -13.36 -9.56 -18.39
CA ILE A 261 -14.35 -8.61 -17.91
C ILE A 261 -15.19 -9.27 -16.82
N ILE A 262 -15.31 -8.62 -15.67
CA ILE A 262 -16.27 -9.01 -14.63
C ILE A 262 -17.64 -8.48 -15.07
N PRO A 263 -18.67 -9.32 -15.25
CA PRO A 263 -20.02 -8.87 -15.58
C PRO A 263 -20.58 -7.94 -14.51
N LEU A 264 -21.45 -6.99 -14.88
CA LEU A 264 -22.01 -6.01 -13.93
C LEU A 264 -22.86 -6.69 -12.84
N GLU A 265 -23.46 -7.84 -13.12
CA GLU A 265 -24.23 -8.65 -12.17
C GLU A 265 -23.35 -9.19 -11.03
N GLU A 266 -22.10 -9.52 -11.34
CA GLU A 266 -21.09 -9.93 -10.37
C GLU A 266 -20.43 -8.71 -9.72
N LEU A 267 -20.16 -7.64 -10.48
CA LEU A 267 -19.49 -6.44 -10.00
C LEU A 267 -20.35 -5.63 -9.03
N ARG A 268 -21.68 -5.59 -9.24
CA ARG A 268 -22.69 -4.94 -8.39
C ARG A 268 -22.47 -3.45 -8.09
N ARG A 269 -21.71 -2.78 -8.93
CA ARG A 269 -21.44 -1.34 -8.89
C ARG A 269 -21.01 -0.85 -10.29
N PRO A 270 -20.98 0.47 -10.52
CA PRO A 270 -20.38 1.00 -11.73
C PRO A 270 -18.89 0.66 -11.88
N ARG A 271 -18.43 0.61 -13.12
CA ARG A 271 -17.00 0.66 -13.45
C ARG A 271 -16.51 2.09 -13.26
N ILE A 272 -15.46 2.25 -12.48
CA ILE A 272 -14.91 3.55 -12.13
C ILE A 272 -13.84 3.93 -13.17
N ASP A 273 -13.85 5.18 -13.65
CA ASP A 273 -12.76 5.66 -14.52
C ASP A 273 -11.51 5.92 -13.68
N VAL A 274 -10.34 5.50 -14.17
CA VAL A 274 -9.11 5.48 -13.37
C VAL A 274 -7.97 6.10 -14.16
N VAL A 275 -7.53 7.28 -13.74
CA VAL A 275 -6.34 7.96 -14.24
C VAL A 275 -5.13 7.45 -13.46
N MET A 276 -4.18 6.81 -14.13
CA MET A 276 -3.03 6.17 -13.50
C MET A 276 -1.77 6.96 -13.79
N THR A 277 -1.13 7.47 -12.74
CA THR A 277 0.21 8.02 -12.84
C THR A 277 1.21 7.02 -12.28
N VAL A 278 2.03 6.44 -13.15
CA VAL A 278 3.08 5.49 -12.75
C VAL A 278 4.41 6.20 -12.57
N SER A 279 5.23 5.82 -11.59
CA SER A 279 6.57 6.40 -11.43
C SER A 279 7.52 6.02 -12.58
N GLY A 280 8.63 6.74 -12.72
CA GLY A 280 9.66 6.38 -13.72
C GLY A 280 10.25 4.98 -13.45
N ILE A 281 10.45 4.62 -12.18
CA ILE A 281 10.89 3.27 -11.78
C ILE A 281 9.84 2.23 -12.18
N PHE A 282 8.55 2.52 -11.99
CA PHE A 282 7.50 1.61 -12.42
C PHE A 282 7.53 1.41 -13.94
N ARG A 283 7.68 2.50 -14.71
CA ARG A 283 7.81 2.44 -16.17
C ARG A 283 8.95 1.51 -16.58
N ASP A 284 10.13 1.67 -15.99
CA ASP A 284 11.31 0.93 -16.42
C ASP A 284 11.25 -0.56 -16.06
N LEU A 285 10.55 -0.92 -14.98
CA LEU A 285 10.44 -2.31 -14.52
C LEU A 285 9.21 -3.04 -15.05
N PHE A 286 8.08 -2.35 -15.24
CA PHE A 286 6.75 -2.94 -15.40
C PHE A 286 6.04 -2.54 -16.70
N MET A 287 6.78 -2.33 -17.79
CA MET A 287 6.20 -2.06 -19.13
C MET A 287 5.07 -3.03 -19.54
N PRO A 288 5.20 -4.38 -19.37
CA PRO A 288 4.10 -5.29 -19.69
C PRO A 288 2.84 -5.02 -18.86
N THR A 289 3.01 -4.62 -17.61
CA THR A 289 1.91 -4.27 -16.70
C THR A 289 1.24 -2.96 -17.09
N MET A 290 2.00 -1.97 -17.58
CA MET A 290 1.42 -0.74 -18.14
C MET A 290 0.55 -1.04 -19.36
N ALA A 291 1.02 -1.92 -20.25
CA ALA A 291 0.24 -2.37 -21.40
C ALA A 291 -1.03 -3.14 -20.99
N LEU A 292 -0.99 -3.92 -19.89
CA LEU A 292 -2.15 -4.58 -19.32
C LEU A 292 -3.19 -3.57 -18.80
N LEU A 293 -2.75 -2.51 -18.13
CA LEU A 293 -3.62 -1.44 -17.61
C LEU A 293 -4.28 -0.65 -18.75
N ASP A 294 -3.53 -0.24 -19.78
CA ASP A 294 -4.08 0.42 -20.95
C ASP A 294 -5.07 -0.48 -21.70
N LYS A 295 -4.74 -1.77 -21.88
CA LYS A 295 -5.65 -2.77 -22.46
C LYS A 295 -6.97 -2.85 -21.69
N ALA A 296 -6.91 -2.86 -20.35
CA ALA A 296 -8.10 -2.90 -19.50
C ALA A 296 -9.00 -1.67 -19.73
N VAL A 297 -8.43 -0.46 -19.66
CA VAL A 297 -9.18 0.79 -19.87
C VAL A 297 -9.84 0.81 -21.25
N ARG A 298 -9.09 0.48 -22.31
CA ARG A 298 -9.59 0.41 -23.69
C ARG A 298 -10.71 -0.59 -23.84
N ARG A 299 -10.55 -1.79 -23.30
CA ARG A 299 -11.59 -2.82 -23.38
C ARG A 299 -12.86 -2.37 -22.69
N VAL A 300 -12.74 -1.84 -21.46
CA VAL A 300 -13.88 -1.36 -20.67
C VAL A 300 -14.61 -0.19 -21.34
N ALA A 301 -13.88 0.73 -21.97
CA ALA A 301 -14.48 1.86 -22.69
C ALA A 301 -15.37 1.43 -23.87
N THR A 302 -15.12 0.26 -24.46
CA THR A 302 -15.87 -0.26 -25.63
C THR A 302 -17.07 -1.14 -25.27
N LEU A 303 -17.24 -1.51 -24.00
CA LEU A 303 -18.35 -2.38 -23.58
C LEU A 303 -19.69 -1.71 -23.81
N ASP A 304 -20.67 -2.46 -24.33
CA ASP A 304 -22.04 -1.96 -24.52
C ASP A 304 -22.81 -1.99 -23.20
N GLU A 305 -22.46 -1.05 -22.32
CA GLU A 305 -23.03 -0.89 -20.99
C GLU A 305 -23.61 0.51 -20.81
N PRO A 306 -24.64 0.67 -19.94
CA PRO A 306 -25.18 1.98 -19.58
C PRO A 306 -24.12 2.95 -19.04
N LEU A 307 -24.19 4.23 -19.42
CA LEU A 307 -23.19 5.25 -19.05
C LEU A 307 -23.15 5.56 -17.55
N ASP A 308 -24.23 5.28 -16.82
CA ASP A 308 -24.35 5.39 -15.37
C ASP A 308 -23.73 4.18 -14.63
N MET A 309 -23.48 3.09 -15.34
CA MET A 309 -22.80 1.88 -14.85
C MET A 309 -21.38 1.70 -15.39
N ASN A 310 -20.98 2.49 -16.39
CA ASN A 310 -19.63 2.48 -16.94
C ASN A 310 -19.09 3.91 -17.11
N TYR A 311 -18.42 4.41 -16.07
CA TYR A 311 -17.91 5.78 -16.08
C TYR A 311 -16.72 5.98 -17.02
N VAL A 312 -15.96 4.92 -17.33
CA VAL A 312 -14.92 4.95 -18.36
C VAL A 312 -15.56 5.27 -19.71
N ARG A 313 -16.55 4.48 -20.13
CA ARG A 313 -17.28 4.69 -21.39
C ARG A 313 -17.94 6.05 -21.44
N ARG A 314 -18.57 6.49 -20.34
CA ARG A 314 -19.20 7.81 -20.25
C ARG A 314 -18.18 8.92 -20.51
N ASN A 315 -17.09 8.95 -19.76
CA ASN A 315 -16.10 10.02 -19.84
C ASN A 315 -15.40 10.04 -21.22
N VAL A 316 -15.07 8.86 -21.76
CA VAL A 316 -14.51 8.74 -23.12
C VAL A 316 -15.49 9.24 -24.18
N SER A 317 -16.76 8.85 -24.09
CA SER A 317 -17.79 9.30 -25.02
C SER A 317 -17.97 10.82 -24.95
N GLU A 318 -18.06 11.39 -23.76
CA GLU A 318 -18.18 12.84 -23.57
C GLU A 318 -17.00 13.60 -24.19
N LYS A 319 -15.77 13.12 -24.03
CA LYS A 319 -14.57 13.71 -24.65
C LYS A 319 -14.62 13.67 -26.18
N ILE A 320 -15.01 12.53 -26.76
CA ILE A 320 -15.16 12.37 -28.21
C ILE A 320 -16.21 13.36 -28.75
N HIS A 321 -17.35 13.52 -28.05
CA HIS A 321 -18.41 14.43 -28.50
C HIS A 321 -18.06 15.91 -28.31
N ALA A 322 -17.34 16.27 -27.25
CA ALA A 322 -16.98 17.66 -26.96
C ALA A 322 -15.97 18.22 -27.98
N ASP A 323 -14.92 17.46 -28.28
CA ASP A 323 -13.75 17.98 -29.02
C ASP A 323 -13.47 17.23 -30.32
N SER A 324 -14.37 16.35 -30.77
CA SER A 324 -14.16 15.46 -31.94
C SER A 324 -12.86 14.66 -31.85
N SER A 325 -12.43 14.30 -30.64
CA SER A 325 -11.19 13.56 -30.39
C SER A 325 -11.28 12.13 -30.90
N GLU A 326 -10.17 11.59 -31.40
CA GLU A 326 -10.10 10.17 -31.74
C GLU A 326 -10.20 9.30 -30.48
N PHE A 327 -10.77 8.10 -30.61
CA PHE A 327 -10.92 7.15 -29.50
C PHE A 327 -9.58 6.88 -28.80
N ASP A 328 -8.49 6.73 -29.56
CA ASP A 328 -7.16 6.42 -29.04
C ASP A 328 -6.63 7.49 -28.07
N ASP A 329 -6.98 8.75 -28.31
CA ASP A 329 -6.61 9.87 -27.45
C ASP A 329 -7.57 9.99 -26.26
N ALA A 330 -8.89 9.92 -26.50
CA ALA A 330 -9.91 10.05 -25.47
C ALA A 330 -9.83 8.98 -24.37
N VAL A 331 -9.39 7.77 -24.71
CA VAL A 331 -9.26 6.62 -23.80
C VAL A 331 -7.94 6.57 -23.02
N THR A 332 -7.01 7.51 -23.29
CA THR A 332 -5.70 7.51 -22.64
C THR A 332 -5.83 7.78 -21.14
N ARG A 333 -5.32 6.87 -20.31
CA ARG A 333 -5.36 6.96 -18.84
C ARG A 333 -4.07 6.60 -18.11
N VAL A 334 -3.08 6.06 -18.80
CA VAL A 334 -1.80 5.65 -18.21
C VAL A 334 -0.72 6.67 -18.56
N PHE A 335 -0.21 7.35 -17.54
CA PHE A 335 0.73 8.46 -17.68
C PHE A 335 1.99 8.24 -16.85
N SER A 336 3.13 8.71 -17.33
CA SER A 336 4.41 8.69 -16.61
C SER A 336 5.28 9.89 -16.98
N ASN A 337 6.53 9.85 -16.55
CA ASN A 337 7.56 10.74 -17.04
C ASN A 337 7.96 10.41 -18.49
N ALA A 338 8.55 11.37 -19.19
CA ALA A 338 9.28 11.12 -20.42
C ALA A 338 10.33 10.01 -20.21
N PRO A 339 10.65 9.20 -21.24
CA PRO A 339 11.70 8.20 -21.14
C PRO A 339 13.01 8.80 -20.60
N GLY A 340 13.67 8.07 -19.69
CA GLY A 340 14.90 8.53 -19.03
C GLY A 340 14.71 9.60 -17.93
N ASN A 341 13.48 10.10 -17.73
CA ASN A 341 13.16 11.06 -16.66
C ASN A 341 12.42 10.38 -15.51
N TYR A 342 12.60 10.93 -14.30
CA TYR A 342 12.03 10.45 -13.04
C TYR A 342 11.53 11.62 -12.20
N GLY A 343 10.56 11.35 -11.33
CA GLY A 343 10.04 12.32 -10.37
C GLY A 343 9.23 13.47 -11.00
N THR A 344 8.51 14.20 -10.17
CA THR A 344 7.63 15.31 -10.54
C THR A 344 8.30 16.66 -10.26
N ASN A 345 9.50 16.67 -9.67
CA ASN A 345 10.23 17.85 -9.18
C ASN A 345 9.45 18.72 -8.17
N VAL A 346 8.23 18.33 -7.78
CA VAL A 346 7.44 19.01 -6.74
C VAL A 346 8.20 18.99 -5.42
N ASN A 347 8.81 17.85 -5.07
CA ASN A 347 9.71 17.71 -3.91
C ASN A 347 10.84 18.74 -3.92
N PHE A 348 11.59 18.86 -5.01
CA PHE A 348 12.69 19.83 -5.09
C PHE A 348 12.19 21.27 -4.96
N MET A 349 11.05 21.60 -5.58
CA MET A 349 10.48 22.93 -5.48
C MET A 349 10.06 23.28 -4.05
N VAL A 350 9.47 22.32 -3.33
CA VAL A 350 9.11 22.46 -1.90
C VAL A 350 10.36 22.61 -1.04
N MET A 351 11.33 21.70 -1.15
CA MET A 351 12.56 21.70 -0.35
C MET A 351 13.39 22.97 -0.55
N GLN A 352 13.40 23.53 -1.76
CA GLN A 352 14.13 24.77 -2.07
C GLN A 352 13.31 26.03 -1.80
N SER A 353 12.05 25.91 -1.34
CA SER A 353 11.11 27.02 -1.21
C SER A 353 11.00 27.87 -2.50
N ALA A 354 11.16 27.22 -3.66
CA ALA A 354 11.26 27.87 -4.97
C ALA A 354 9.89 28.02 -5.64
N TRP A 355 8.87 28.39 -4.88
CA TRP A 355 7.49 28.56 -5.36
C TRP A 355 6.77 29.69 -4.61
N GLU A 356 5.89 30.40 -5.32
CA GLU A 356 5.11 31.51 -4.76
C GLU A 356 3.61 31.18 -4.67
N ASN A 357 3.12 30.33 -5.57
CA ASN A 357 1.72 29.92 -5.66
C ASN A 357 1.63 28.40 -5.76
N ASP A 358 0.65 27.82 -5.06
CA ASP A 358 0.45 26.37 -5.00
C ASP A 358 -0.01 25.79 -6.35
N ALA A 359 -0.65 26.58 -7.22
CA ALA A 359 -1.03 26.16 -8.58
C ALA A 359 0.19 25.73 -9.41
N THR A 360 1.35 26.36 -9.20
CA THR A 360 2.61 26.02 -9.88
C THR A 360 3.06 24.60 -9.57
N LEU A 361 2.79 24.07 -8.36
CA LEU A 361 3.11 22.68 -8.00
C LEU A 361 2.29 21.69 -8.86
N GLY A 362 1.00 21.96 -9.03
CA GLY A 362 0.12 21.14 -9.87
C GLY A 362 0.49 21.18 -11.35
N ASP A 363 0.89 22.34 -11.87
CA ASP A 363 1.32 22.47 -13.26
C ASP A 363 2.70 21.87 -13.53
N LEU A 364 3.62 21.94 -12.56
CA LEU A 364 4.89 21.25 -12.63
C LEU A 364 4.70 19.74 -12.65
N PHE A 365 3.79 19.22 -11.81
CA PHE A 365 3.41 17.81 -11.81
C PHE A 365 2.96 17.37 -13.20
N VAL A 366 1.98 18.05 -13.80
CA VAL A 366 1.48 17.70 -15.14
C VAL A 366 2.57 17.82 -16.20
N THR A 367 3.35 18.90 -16.19
CA THR A 367 4.44 19.09 -17.17
C THR A 367 5.40 17.90 -17.16
N ARG A 368 5.73 17.37 -15.99
CA ARG A 368 6.65 16.24 -15.87
C ARG A 368 6.01 14.87 -16.03
N LYS A 369 4.69 14.77 -15.89
CA LYS A 369 3.94 13.49 -15.84
C LYS A 369 2.95 13.29 -16.98
N CYS A 370 2.80 14.23 -17.91
CA CYS A 370 1.85 14.15 -19.01
C CYS A 370 2.25 13.23 -20.17
N PHE A 371 3.23 12.34 -19.99
CA PHE A 371 3.67 11.46 -21.07
C PHE A 371 2.83 10.19 -21.05
N ALA A 372 2.04 10.00 -22.10
CA ALA A 372 1.13 8.87 -22.26
C ALA A 372 1.88 7.59 -22.64
N TYR A 373 1.44 6.48 -22.06
CA TYR A 373 1.88 5.13 -22.40
C TYR A 373 0.66 4.30 -22.72
N ALA A 374 0.53 3.89 -23.97
CA ALA A 374 -0.67 3.22 -24.46
C ALA A 374 -0.37 2.34 -25.66
N ARG A 375 -1.38 1.63 -26.15
CA ARG A 375 -1.33 0.93 -27.44
C ARG A 375 -2.42 1.47 -28.34
N ASP A 376 -2.05 1.98 -29.51
CA ASP A 376 -3.03 2.53 -30.44
C ASP A 376 -3.96 1.43 -31.02
N SER A 377 -5.04 1.85 -31.67
CA SER A 377 -6.01 0.97 -32.33
C SER A 377 -5.41 0.03 -33.39
N LYS A 378 -4.20 0.33 -33.88
CA LYS A 378 -3.43 -0.49 -34.84
C LYS A 378 -2.47 -1.44 -34.14
N GLY A 379 -2.44 -1.46 -32.81
CA GLY A 379 -1.59 -2.34 -32.02
C GLY A 379 -0.15 -1.85 -31.87
N ARG A 380 0.16 -0.59 -32.20
CA ARG A 380 1.50 0.01 -32.02
C ARG A 380 1.62 0.58 -30.61
N SER A 381 2.77 0.35 -29.96
CA SER A 381 3.07 0.95 -28.67
C SER A 381 3.31 2.45 -28.83
N VAL A 382 2.63 3.24 -28.01
CA VAL A 382 2.88 4.67 -27.80
C VAL A 382 3.61 4.77 -26.47
N GLU A 383 4.90 5.09 -26.52
CA GLU A 383 5.76 5.13 -25.33
C GLU A 383 6.28 6.54 -25.14
N GLY A 384 5.78 7.21 -24.08
CA GLY A 384 6.28 8.52 -23.70
C GLY A 384 5.87 9.64 -24.65
N ARG A 385 4.69 9.56 -25.28
CA ARG A 385 4.15 10.68 -26.09
C ARG A 385 3.68 11.78 -25.15
N GLU A 386 4.19 12.99 -25.31
CA GLU A 386 3.70 14.15 -24.57
C GLU A 386 2.21 14.37 -24.88
N ALA A 387 1.38 14.40 -23.83
CA ALA A 387 -0.08 14.37 -23.93
C ALA A 387 -0.72 15.25 -22.84
N ARG A 388 -0.21 16.49 -22.69
CA ARG A 388 -0.66 17.44 -21.67
C ARG A 388 -2.16 17.68 -21.69
N GLU A 389 -2.72 17.98 -22.85
CA GLU A 389 -4.17 18.25 -23.00
C GLU A 389 -5.02 17.03 -22.62
N LEU A 390 -4.56 15.81 -22.94
CA LEU A 390 -5.26 14.58 -22.58
C LEU A 390 -5.22 14.34 -21.06
N MET A 391 -4.08 14.62 -20.42
CA MET A 391 -3.95 14.54 -18.97
C MET A 391 -4.82 15.60 -18.29
N ASP A 392 -4.83 16.84 -18.79
CA ASP A 392 -5.62 17.93 -18.24
C ASP A 392 -7.13 17.62 -18.27
N ASP A 393 -7.64 17.11 -19.41
CA ASP A 393 -9.05 16.66 -19.52
C ASP A 393 -9.35 15.50 -18.55
N ALA A 394 -8.51 14.47 -18.53
CA ALA A 394 -8.72 13.31 -17.66
C ALA A 394 -8.74 13.71 -16.17
N LEU A 395 -7.81 14.57 -15.74
CA LEU A 395 -7.75 15.07 -14.36
C LEU A 395 -8.91 16.00 -14.01
N SER A 396 -9.49 16.72 -14.97
CA SER A 396 -10.63 17.62 -14.71
C SER A 396 -11.89 16.88 -14.21
N ARG A 397 -11.95 15.56 -14.40
CA ARG A 397 -13.07 14.68 -14.05
C ARG A 397 -12.83 13.88 -12.77
N VAL A 398 -11.63 13.94 -12.21
CA VAL A 398 -11.24 13.19 -11.01
C VAL A 398 -11.89 13.77 -9.78
N GLU A 399 -12.49 12.91 -8.96
CA GLU A 399 -13.20 13.31 -7.75
C GLU A 399 -12.49 12.84 -6.47
N ALA A 400 -11.58 11.87 -6.58
CA ALA A 400 -10.71 11.44 -5.50
C ALA A 400 -9.34 10.97 -6.00
N THR A 401 -8.31 11.19 -5.18
CA THR A 401 -6.94 10.75 -5.42
C THR A 401 -6.53 9.71 -4.39
N TYR A 402 -5.65 8.80 -4.80
CA TYR A 402 -5.33 7.63 -4.00
C TYR A 402 -3.88 7.15 -4.20
N GLN A 403 -3.25 6.75 -3.09
CA GLN A 403 -1.94 6.07 -3.09
C GLN A 403 -1.87 5.03 -1.95
N ASN A 404 -1.22 3.89 -2.22
CA ASN A 404 -0.90 2.90 -1.19
C ASN A 404 0.32 3.35 -0.37
N ILE A 405 0.32 3.09 0.94
CA ILE A 405 1.50 3.23 1.78
C ILE A 405 2.37 1.98 1.62
N ASP A 406 3.66 2.20 1.37
CA ASP A 406 4.67 1.22 0.98
C ASP A 406 5.08 0.26 2.10
N SER A 407 5.44 0.79 3.28
CA SER A 407 5.79 -0.03 4.45
C SER A 407 5.50 0.70 5.77
N PHE A 408 5.54 -0.03 6.88
CA PHE A 408 5.35 0.58 8.21
C PHE A 408 6.56 1.43 8.60
N GLU A 409 7.72 1.07 8.06
CA GLU A 409 8.99 1.80 8.21
C GLU A 409 8.92 3.15 7.48
N VAL A 410 8.42 3.15 6.24
CA VAL A 410 8.39 4.32 5.35
C VAL A 410 6.95 4.81 5.15
N GLY A 411 6.53 5.69 6.05
CA GLY A 411 5.26 6.41 6.00
C GLY A 411 5.33 7.67 5.14
N ILE A 412 4.23 8.42 5.14
CA ILE A 412 4.06 9.58 4.23
C ILE A 412 4.92 10.79 4.58
N THR A 413 5.48 10.82 5.79
CA THR A 413 6.38 11.89 6.27
C THR A 413 7.85 11.47 6.26
N ASP A 414 8.15 10.20 6.00
CA ASP A 414 9.53 9.69 6.02
C ASP A 414 10.24 9.91 4.66
N VAL A 415 9.48 10.07 3.58
CA VAL A 415 10.01 10.30 2.22
C VAL A 415 9.21 11.36 1.48
N ASP A 416 9.91 12.10 0.63
CA ASP A 416 9.34 13.18 -0.16
C ASP A 416 8.40 12.71 -1.29
N HIS A 417 8.56 11.47 -1.74
CA HIS A 417 7.80 10.89 -2.84
C HIS A 417 6.28 10.89 -2.63
N TYR A 418 5.76 10.83 -1.40
CA TYR A 418 4.30 10.86 -1.22
C TYR A 418 3.71 12.23 -1.55
N PHE A 419 4.26 13.31 -1.03
CA PHE A 419 3.75 14.64 -1.36
C PHE A 419 4.17 15.06 -2.78
N GLU A 420 5.32 14.57 -3.28
CA GLU A 420 5.75 14.74 -4.67
C GLU A 420 4.71 14.21 -5.65
N TYR A 421 4.17 13.00 -5.40
CA TYR A 421 3.23 12.33 -6.28
C TYR A 421 1.77 12.55 -5.90
N LEU A 422 1.32 12.09 -4.72
CA LEU A 422 -0.08 12.24 -4.27
C LEU A 422 -0.43 13.72 -4.03
N GLY A 423 0.47 14.49 -3.42
CA GLY A 423 0.27 15.93 -3.25
C GLY A 423 0.24 16.65 -4.59
N GLY A 424 1.22 16.39 -5.45
CA GLY A 424 1.31 16.94 -6.81
C GLY A 424 0.08 16.65 -7.68
N ILE A 425 -0.38 15.39 -7.73
CA ILE A 425 -1.57 15.03 -8.51
C ILE A 425 -2.86 15.60 -7.91
N SER A 426 -2.99 15.61 -6.58
CA SER A 426 -4.17 16.18 -5.92
C SER A 426 -4.27 17.67 -6.21
N LYS A 427 -3.14 18.38 -6.21
CA LYS A 427 -3.11 19.78 -6.59
C LYS A 427 -3.39 20.00 -8.07
N ALA A 428 -2.84 19.15 -8.94
CA ALA A 428 -3.15 19.19 -10.37
C ALA A 428 -4.65 19.02 -10.64
N VAL A 429 -5.30 18.04 -9.99
CA VAL A 429 -6.74 17.80 -10.05
C VAL A 429 -7.51 19.01 -9.51
N GLU A 430 -7.16 19.54 -8.34
CA GLU A 430 -7.84 20.70 -7.75
C GLU A 430 -7.91 21.89 -8.71
N THR A 431 -6.80 22.21 -9.38
CA THR A 431 -6.74 23.31 -10.35
C THR A 431 -7.62 23.06 -11.58
N ARG A 432 -7.67 21.82 -12.09
CA ARG A 432 -8.35 21.46 -13.35
C ARG A 432 -9.83 21.19 -13.17
N ALA A 433 -10.19 20.47 -12.11
CA ALA A 433 -11.56 20.19 -11.71
C ALA A 433 -12.23 21.38 -11.01
N LYS A 434 -11.44 22.39 -10.61
CA LYS A 434 -11.88 23.57 -9.83
C LYS A 434 -12.53 23.19 -8.49
N SER A 435 -12.18 22.01 -7.97
CA SER A 435 -12.70 21.44 -6.75
C SER A 435 -11.63 20.53 -6.15
N ARG A 436 -11.40 20.64 -4.84
CA ARG A 436 -10.43 19.81 -4.14
C ARG A 436 -10.93 18.36 -4.11
N PRO A 437 -10.17 17.37 -4.65
CA PRO A 437 -10.58 15.98 -4.59
C PRO A 437 -10.50 15.45 -3.16
N SER A 438 -11.28 14.41 -2.84
CA SER A 438 -11.02 13.62 -1.62
C SER A 438 -9.68 12.89 -1.78
N ILE A 439 -8.80 12.98 -0.78
CA ILE A 439 -7.46 12.39 -0.84
C ILE A 439 -7.43 11.22 0.14
N TYR A 440 -7.24 10.00 -0.37
CA TYR A 440 -7.20 8.79 0.44
C TYR A 440 -5.87 8.07 0.34
N LEU A 441 -5.52 7.36 1.40
CA LEU A 441 -4.41 6.42 1.42
C LEU A 441 -4.89 5.10 2.00
N SER A 442 -4.31 3.99 1.53
CA SER A 442 -4.48 2.71 2.20
C SER A 442 -3.22 2.28 2.91
N ASP A 443 -3.43 1.69 4.06
CA ASP A 443 -2.42 1.00 4.83
C ASP A 443 -2.76 -0.50 4.82
N SER A 444 -2.06 -1.25 3.97
CA SER A 444 -2.21 -2.71 3.81
C SER A 444 -1.20 -3.50 4.66
N LEU A 445 -0.53 -2.82 5.60
CA LEU A 445 0.59 -3.38 6.37
C LEU A 445 0.15 -3.89 7.74
N SER A 446 -1.11 -3.65 8.09
CA SER A 446 -1.79 -4.33 9.19
C SER A 446 -2.77 -5.37 8.63
N PRO A 447 -3.14 -6.40 9.42
CA PRO A 447 -4.16 -7.37 9.03
C PRO A 447 -5.50 -6.72 8.63
N GLN A 448 -5.77 -5.52 9.14
CA GLN A 448 -6.91 -4.71 8.76
C GLN A 448 -6.50 -3.65 7.74
N THR A 449 -6.88 -3.83 6.48
CA THR A 449 -6.70 -2.75 5.50
C THR A 449 -7.64 -1.59 5.82
N LYS A 450 -7.06 -0.41 6.09
CA LYS A 450 -7.81 0.82 6.36
C LYS A 450 -7.59 1.84 5.25
N ILE A 451 -8.69 2.43 4.80
CA ILE A 451 -8.69 3.61 3.93
C ILE A 451 -8.83 4.82 4.83
N ARG A 452 -7.81 5.68 4.82
CA ARG A 452 -7.76 6.90 5.63
C ARG A 452 -7.74 8.11 4.72
N SER A 453 -8.30 9.22 5.19
CA SER A 453 -8.05 10.51 4.55
C SER A 453 -6.58 10.93 4.73
N LEU A 454 -6.12 11.88 3.93
CA LEU A 454 -4.81 12.50 4.12
C LEU A 454 -4.67 13.07 5.54
N GLU A 455 -5.67 13.80 6.04
CA GLU A 455 -5.65 14.41 7.37
C GLU A 455 -5.59 13.36 8.50
N GLU A 456 -6.31 12.25 8.35
CA GLU A 456 -6.25 11.13 9.29
C GLU A 456 -4.85 10.50 9.31
N THR A 457 -4.24 10.33 8.14
CA THR A 457 -2.90 9.74 7.98
C THR A 457 -1.82 10.64 8.54
N VAL A 458 -1.81 11.94 8.19
CA VAL A 458 -0.86 12.93 8.71
C VAL A 458 -0.96 12.99 10.24
N ARG A 459 -2.19 13.06 10.79
CA ARG A 459 -2.38 13.08 12.25
C ARG A 459 -1.83 11.83 12.92
N LEU A 460 -1.97 10.66 12.29
CA LEU A 460 -1.44 9.41 12.80
C LEU A 460 0.09 9.40 12.77
N GLU A 461 0.72 9.77 11.65
CA GLU A 461 2.19 9.86 11.53
C GLU A 461 2.78 10.87 12.53
N THR A 462 2.19 12.06 12.64
CA THR A 462 2.69 13.08 13.57
C THR A 462 2.63 12.60 15.02
N ARG A 463 1.58 11.87 15.42
CA ARG A 463 1.46 11.34 16.80
C ARG A 463 2.30 10.09 17.04
N ALA A 464 2.44 9.22 16.05
CA ALA A 464 3.18 7.98 16.17
C ALA A 464 4.69 8.19 16.01
N LYS A 465 5.14 9.18 15.23
CA LYS A 465 6.56 9.47 14.94
C LYS A 465 6.97 10.86 15.43
N THR A 466 6.70 11.93 14.68
CA THR A 466 7.26 13.28 14.88
C THR A 466 7.17 13.78 16.34
N LEU A 467 6.03 13.59 16.99
CA LEU A 467 5.78 14.04 18.38
C LEU A 467 5.86 12.91 19.40
N ASN A 468 6.24 11.70 19.00
CA ASN A 468 6.35 10.55 19.89
C ASN A 468 7.75 10.51 20.55
N PRO A 469 7.85 10.62 21.89
CA PRO A 469 9.14 10.53 22.59
C PRO A 469 9.91 9.25 22.28
N LYS A 470 9.23 8.11 22.09
CA LYS A 470 9.92 6.87 21.71
C LYS A 470 10.64 6.98 20.38
N TRP A 471 10.09 7.75 19.44
CA TRP A 471 10.66 7.94 18.11
C TRP A 471 11.77 8.98 18.13
N TYR A 472 11.50 10.22 18.54
CA TYR A 472 12.51 11.28 18.43
C TYR A 472 13.68 11.08 19.41
N GLU A 473 13.46 10.57 20.64
CA GLU A 473 14.58 10.20 21.54
C GLU A 473 15.37 9.02 20.98
N GLY A 474 14.68 8.10 20.29
CA GLY A 474 15.29 7.00 19.55
C GLY A 474 16.25 7.50 18.46
N MET A 475 15.79 8.43 17.64
CA MET A 475 16.61 9.09 16.62
C MET A 475 17.77 9.87 17.23
N LEU A 476 17.52 10.69 18.27
CA LEU A 476 18.54 11.53 18.91
C LEU A 476 19.74 10.75 19.47
N LYS A 477 19.57 9.46 19.81
CA LYS A 477 20.69 8.58 20.18
C LYS A 477 21.75 8.44 19.08
N HIS A 478 21.39 8.71 17.82
CA HIS A 478 22.28 8.67 16.67
C HIS A 478 22.86 10.05 16.30
N GLY A 479 22.73 11.05 17.16
CA GLY A 479 23.38 12.35 17.04
C GLY A 479 23.02 13.08 15.74
N PHE A 480 24.04 13.45 14.94
CA PHE A 480 23.87 14.20 13.70
C PHE A 480 22.87 13.58 12.73
N ARG A 481 22.95 12.26 12.51
CA ARG A 481 22.02 11.57 11.61
C ARG A 481 20.62 11.49 12.18
N GLY A 482 20.49 11.35 13.49
CA GLY A 482 19.20 11.39 14.18
C GLY A 482 18.46 12.72 14.01
N VAL A 483 19.17 13.83 14.15
CA VAL A 483 18.60 15.17 13.94
C VAL A 483 18.20 15.38 12.47
N ALA A 484 18.97 14.86 11.51
CA ALA A 484 18.63 14.93 10.10
C ALA A 484 17.32 14.18 9.78
N GLU A 485 17.06 13.03 10.39
CA GLU A 485 15.76 12.35 10.23
C GLU A 485 14.60 13.17 10.83
N ILE A 486 14.82 13.81 11.99
CA ILE A 486 13.81 14.70 12.59
C ILE A 486 13.53 15.91 11.68
N GLU A 487 14.56 16.50 11.08
CA GLU A 487 14.42 17.59 10.11
C GLU A 487 13.65 17.14 8.87
N ASN A 488 13.98 15.99 8.28
CA ASN A 488 13.31 15.47 7.10
C ASN A 488 11.80 15.23 7.30
N HIS A 489 11.38 14.93 8.54
CA HIS A 489 9.99 14.70 8.90
C HIS A 489 9.12 15.96 9.00
N VAL A 490 9.73 17.15 9.08
CA VAL A 490 9.07 18.45 9.27
C VAL A 490 9.02 19.20 7.96
#